data_AF-A0A565B830-F1
#
_entry.id   AF-A0A565B830-F1
#
_cell.length_a   1.000
_cell.length_b   1.000
_cell.length_c   1.000
_cell.angle_alpha   90.00
_cell.angle_beta   90.00
_cell.angle_gamma   90.00
#
_symmetry.space_group_name_H-M   'P 1'
#
loop_
_entity.id
_entity.type
_entity.pdbx_description
1 polymer ?
#
loop_
_entity_poly.entity_id
_entity_poly.type
_entity_poly.pdbx_seq_one_letter_code
_entity_poly.pdbx_strand_id
1 'polypeptide(L)'
;MGPTIRRIASYNTHQEYSVDLFGNELTVTVTSTPSVIRRWIRKAVFYQRRAPSYHPLVVGVGVQWTPAFYYYPREGYDPPADTLQLCMGKRCLIIQLCHCDRVPNALRSFLANPGTTFVGIWNGQDARKLERSRHHLEMGKQILDVRKYVKDSEGKSLRRRSSEQIVERCMGCQGVRLDWRISMSDWNVDCLDLAQILQASLDAFVCFELGVWARLWQV
;
A
#
# COMPACT_ATOMS: atom_id res chain seq x y z
N MET A 1 0.60 0.04 22.93
CA MET A 1 1.42 1.15 22.44
C MET A 1 0.88 1.58 21.09
N GLY A 2 0.85 2.88 20.81
CA GLY A 2 0.43 3.38 19.49
C GLY A 2 1.49 3.15 18.42
N PRO A 3 1.15 3.29 17.13
CA PRO A 3 2.12 3.18 16.05
C PRO A 3 3.27 4.18 16.19
N THR A 4 4.48 3.77 15.85
CA THR A 4 5.66 4.66 15.87
C THR A 4 6.45 4.56 14.58
N ILE A 5 7.17 5.63 14.24
CA ILE A 5 8.01 5.70 13.04
C ILE A 5 9.33 6.39 13.36
N ARG A 6 10.42 5.84 12.85
CA ARG A 6 11.75 6.45 12.88
C ARG A 6 12.46 6.27 11.55
N ARG A 7 13.18 7.30 11.09
CA ARG A 7 14.08 7.17 9.94
C ARG A 7 15.30 6.38 10.38
N ILE A 8 15.67 5.36 9.60
CA ILE A 8 16.83 4.50 9.89
C ILE A 8 17.98 4.74 8.89
N ALA A 9 17.67 5.16 7.66
CA ALA A 9 18.68 5.53 6.69
C ALA A 9 18.16 6.59 5.71
N SER A 10 19.08 7.42 5.23
CA SER A 10 18.84 8.43 4.19
C SER A 10 19.88 8.26 3.10
N TYR A 11 19.43 8.03 1.88
CA TYR A 11 20.26 7.93 0.69
C TYR A 11 19.82 8.97 -0.34
N ASN A 12 20.70 9.28 -1.30
CA ASN A 12 20.37 10.17 -2.43
C ASN A 12 19.21 9.65 -3.30
N THR A 13 18.86 8.37 -3.19
CA THR A 13 17.86 7.71 -4.05
C THR A 13 16.60 7.25 -3.32
N HIS A 14 16.66 7.13 -1.99
CA HIS A 14 15.57 6.62 -1.18
C HIS A 14 15.79 6.92 0.29
N GLN A 15 14.71 6.87 1.05
CA GLN A 15 14.71 6.92 2.50
C GLN A 15 14.24 5.58 3.04
N GLU A 16 14.80 5.16 4.16
CA GLU A 16 14.34 3.96 4.87
C GLU A 16 13.89 4.32 6.28
N TYR A 17 12.78 3.70 6.70
CA TYR A 17 12.14 3.90 7.99
C TYR A 17 11.89 2.56 8.66
N SER A 18 11.99 2.55 9.99
CA SER A 18 11.45 1.49 10.85
C SER A 18 10.12 2.01 11.39
N VAL A 19 9.05 1.25 11.11
CA VAL A 19 7.69 1.57 11.55
C VAL A 19 7.18 0.45 12.43
N ASP A 20 6.86 0.73 13.69
CA ASP A 20 6.20 -0.23 14.56
C ASP A 20 4.68 -0.06 14.46
N LEU A 21 4.02 -1.09 13.94
CA LEU A 21 2.56 -1.18 13.86
C LEU A 21 2.08 -2.25 14.83
N PHE A 22 1.74 -1.81 16.05
CA PHE A 22 1.19 -2.68 17.09
C PHE A 22 2.11 -3.86 17.45
N GLY A 23 3.41 -3.58 17.63
CA GLY A 23 4.43 -4.59 17.94
C GLY A 23 4.99 -5.31 16.72
N ASN A 24 4.55 -4.95 15.51
CA ASN A 24 5.12 -5.44 14.27
C ASN A 24 6.09 -4.39 13.73
N GLU A 25 7.39 -4.65 13.78
CA GLU A 25 8.37 -3.77 13.15
C GLU A 25 8.45 -4.02 11.64
N LEU A 26 8.17 -2.98 10.85
CA LEU A 26 8.29 -2.98 9.39
C LEU A 26 9.48 -2.16 8.94
N THR A 27 10.13 -2.62 7.88
CA THR A 27 11.03 -1.80 7.08
C THR A 27 10.26 -1.15 5.93
N VAL A 28 10.24 0.19 5.90
CA VAL A 28 9.56 0.97 4.88
C VAL A 28 10.59 1.69 4.02
N THR A 29 10.57 1.43 2.71
CA THR A 29 11.40 2.12 1.73
C THR A 29 10.55 3.14 0.98
N VAL A 30 10.94 4.42 1.02
CA VAL A 30 10.30 5.51 0.26
C VAL A 30 11.21 5.93 -0.88
N THR A 31 10.72 5.92 -2.12
CA THR A 31 11.57 6.22 -3.29
C THR A 31 10.76 6.65 -4.51
N SER A 32 11.38 7.48 -5.35
CA SER A 32 10.99 7.72 -6.74
C SER A 32 12.00 7.10 -7.73
N THR A 33 13.04 6.42 -7.24
CA THR A 33 14.17 5.98 -8.06
C THR A 33 13.89 4.61 -8.72
N PRO A 34 13.96 4.48 -10.06
CA PRO A 34 13.61 3.24 -10.77
C PRO A 34 14.47 2.03 -10.38
N SER A 35 15.76 2.25 -10.13
CA SER A 35 16.68 1.18 -9.74
C SER A 35 16.38 0.62 -8.35
N VAL A 36 15.95 1.47 -7.41
CA VAL A 36 15.54 1.09 -6.06
C VAL A 36 14.24 0.27 -6.12
N ILE A 37 13.23 0.75 -6.86
CA ILE A 37 11.96 0.04 -7.06
C ILE A 37 12.21 -1.38 -7.62
N ARG A 38 12.99 -1.47 -8.71
CA ARG A 38 13.34 -2.77 -9.33
C ARG A 38 14.06 -3.70 -8.35
N ARG A 39 15.02 -3.18 -7.59
CA ARG A 39 15.80 -3.96 -6.61
C ARG A 39 14.90 -4.45 -5.48
N TRP A 40 14.03 -3.59 -4.97
CA TRP A 40 13.11 -3.91 -3.89
C TRP A 40 12.14 -5.02 -4.30
N ILE A 41 11.50 -4.92 -5.47
CA ILE A 41 10.57 -5.94 -5.98
C ILE A 41 11.27 -7.30 -6.12
N ARG A 42 12.44 -7.34 -6.75
CA ARG A 42 13.22 -8.59 -6.92
C ARG A 42 13.56 -9.22 -5.59
N LYS A 43 14.01 -8.40 -4.63
CA LYS A 43 14.40 -8.85 -3.29
C LYS A 43 13.18 -9.36 -2.52
N ALA A 44 12.06 -8.66 -2.54
CA ALA A 44 10.83 -9.06 -1.87
C ALA A 44 10.27 -10.38 -2.44
N VAL A 45 10.18 -10.52 -3.76
CA VAL A 45 9.75 -11.76 -4.43
C VAL A 45 10.70 -12.92 -4.12
N PHE A 46 12.02 -12.67 -4.14
CA PHE A 46 13.01 -13.70 -3.80
C PHE A 46 12.83 -14.21 -2.37
N TYR A 47 12.63 -13.31 -1.40
CA TYR A 47 12.41 -13.73 -0.02
C TYR A 47 11.09 -14.46 0.17
N GLN A 48 10.00 -14.03 -0.46
CA GLN A 48 8.73 -14.73 -0.35
C GLN A 48 8.82 -16.16 -0.89
N ARG A 49 9.53 -16.37 -2.02
CA ARG A 49 9.71 -17.72 -2.60
C ARG A 49 10.56 -18.66 -1.75
N ARG A 50 11.41 -18.12 -0.87
CA ARG A 50 12.31 -18.90 0.00
C ARG A 50 11.85 -18.98 1.43
N ALA A 51 10.90 -18.12 1.82
CA ALA A 51 10.23 -18.27 3.09
C ALA A 51 9.51 -19.63 3.10
N PRO A 52 9.45 -20.33 4.24
CA PRO A 52 8.63 -21.52 4.41
C PRO A 52 7.12 -21.27 4.30
N SER A 53 6.69 -20.15 3.69
CA SER A 53 5.30 -19.75 3.60
C SER A 53 4.55 -20.73 2.69
N TYR A 54 3.51 -21.35 3.26
CA TYR A 54 2.64 -22.29 2.56
C TYR A 54 1.66 -21.61 1.58
N HIS A 55 1.94 -20.38 1.12
CA HIS A 55 1.01 -19.62 0.29
C HIS A 55 1.68 -18.90 -0.90
N PRO A 56 0.97 -18.78 -2.04
CA PRO A 56 1.34 -17.92 -3.16
C PRO A 56 1.57 -16.46 -2.77
N LEU A 57 2.14 -15.66 -3.67
CA LEU A 57 2.46 -14.26 -3.39
C LEU A 57 1.19 -13.43 -3.14
N VAL A 58 1.07 -12.89 -1.93
CA VAL A 58 0.06 -11.90 -1.53
C VAL A 58 0.75 -10.56 -1.31
N VAL A 59 0.16 -9.49 -1.83
CA VAL A 59 0.70 -8.14 -1.75
C VAL A 59 -0.41 -7.20 -1.30
N GLY A 60 -0.19 -6.54 -0.17
CA GLY A 60 -1.03 -5.42 0.25
C GLY A 60 -0.73 -4.20 -0.61
N VAL A 61 -1.77 -3.55 -1.10
CA VAL A 61 -1.71 -2.40 -2.01
C VAL A 61 -2.40 -1.22 -1.36
N GLY A 62 -1.76 -0.06 -1.45
CA GLY A 62 -2.36 1.23 -1.18
C GLY A 62 -2.07 2.18 -2.34
N VAL A 63 -2.99 3.12 -2.58
CA VAL A 63 -2.83 4.17 -3.58
C VAL A 63 -3.33 5.47 -2.97
N GLN A 64 -2.52 6.53 -3.04
CA GLN A 64 -2.92 7.85 -2.57
C GLN A 64 -2.75 8.89 -3.67
N TRP A 65 -3.59 9.92 -3.62
CA TRP A 65 -3.60 11.03 -4.56
C TRP A 65 -3.97 12.34 -3.86
N THR A 66 -3.43 13.44 -4.35
CA THR A 66 -3.74 14.79 -3.90
C THR A 66 -5.16 15.15 -4.35
N PRO A 67 -6.03 15.60 -3.43
CA PRO A 67 -7.39 16.01 -3.77
C PRO A 67 -7.45 17.14 -4.80
N ALA A 68 -8.53 17.17 -5.59
CA ALA A 68 -8.70 18.12 -6.69
C ALA A 68 -8.63 19.60 -6.26
N PHE A 69 -9.00 19.93 -5.02
CA PHE A 69 -9.00 21.32 -4.51
C PHE A 69 -7.60 21.90 -4.29
N TYR A 70 -6.54 21.08 -4.31
CA TYR A 70 -5.15 21.57 -4.34
C TYR A 70 -4.76 22.10 -5.72
N TYR A 71 -5.50 21.73 -6.76
CA TYR A 71 -5.31 22.19 -8.11
C TYR A 71 -6.31 23.31 -8.43
N TYR A 72 -5.94 24.23 -9.32
CA TYR A 72 -6.89 25.20 -9.84
C TYR A 72 -8.10 24.45 -10.43
N PRO A 73 -9.32 24.69 -9.92
CA PRO A 73 -10.44 23.79 -10.11
C PRO A 73 -10.83 23.74 -11.58
N ARG A 74 -10.57 22.59 -12.21
CA ARG A 74 -11.23 22.21 -13.45
C ARG A 74 -12.38 21.30 -13.07
N GLU A 75 -13.59 21.68 -13.44
CA GLU A 75 -14.78 20.87 -13.23
C GLU A 75 -14.55 19.47 -13.82
N GLY A 76 -14.86 18.43 -13.04
CA GLY A 76 -14.63 17.04 -13.46
C GLY A 76 -13.17 16.57 -13.44
N TYR A 77 -12.22 17.34 -12.90
CA TYR A 77 -10.84 16.86 -12.73
C TYR A 77 -10.79 15.71 -11.74
N ASP A 78 -10.24 14.59 -12.20
CA ASP A 78 -10.03 13.39 -11.40
C ASP A 78 -8.52 13.16 -11.25
N PRO A 79 -7.91 13.55 -10.10
CA PRO A 79 -6.47 13.48 -9.90
C PRO A 79 -5.94 12.06 -10.11
N PRO A 80 -4.80 11.86 -10.80
CA PRO A 80 -4.18 10.54 -10.92
C PRO A 80 -3.58 10.08 -9.58
N ALA A 81 -3.08 8.85 -9.53
CA ALA A 81 -2.29 8.38 -8.38
C ALA A 81 -0.95 9.15 -8.25
N ASP A 82 -0.66 9.70 -7.07
CA ASP A 82 0.63 10.31 -6.74
C ASP A 82 1.59 9.29 -6.11
N THR A 83 1.04 8.32 -5.37
CA THR A 83 1.83 7.27 -4.73
C THR A 83 1.23 5.89 -4.94
N LEU A 84 2.11 4.88 -4.92
CA LEU A 84 1.75 3.46 -4.88
C LEU A 84 2.50 2.79 -3.72
N GLN A 85 1.75 2.13 -2.84
CA GLN A 85 2.29 1.32 -1.76
C GLN A 85 2.19 -0.16 -2.09
N LEU A 86 3.26 -0.90 -1.85
CA LEU A 86 3.30 -2.36 -1.96
C LEU A 86 3.86 -2.92 -0.67
N CYS A 87 3.12 -3.78 0.02
CA CYS A 87 3.59 -4.44 1.23
C CYS A 87 3.59 -5.97 1.11
N MET A 88 4.72 -6.57 1.49
CA MET A 88 4.98 -8.02 1.45
C MET A 88 5.72 -8.42 2.73
N GLY A 89 5.02 -9.10 3.64
CA GLY A 89 5.55 -9.41 4.97
C GLY A 89 5.79 -8.12 5.77
N LYS A 90 6.96 -8.04 6.40
CA LYS A 90 7.39 -6.86 7.18
C LYS A 90 8.14 -5.81 6.33
N ARG A 91 7.90 -5.77 5.03
CA ARG A 91 8.53 -4.80 4.11
C ARG A 91 7.46 -4.09 3.31
N CYS A 92 7.42 -2.77 3.40
CA CYS A 92 6.60 -1.96 2.51
C CYS A 92 7.48 -1.05 1.64
N LEU A 93 7.07 -0.87 0.39
CA LEU A 93 7.63 0.08 -0.56
C LEU A 93 6.60 1.16 -0.83
N ILE A 94 6.98 2.41 -0.62
CA ILE A 94 6.20 3.58 -1.03
C ILE A 94 6.89 4.19 -2.24
N ILE A 95 6.22 4.13 -3.38
CA ILE A 95 6.67 4.70 -4.64
C ILE A 95 6.01 6.07 -4.80
N GLN A 96 6.79 7.14 -4.86
CA GLN A 96 6.30 8.47 -5.22
C GLN A 96 6.20 8.58 -6.76
N LEU A 97 5.08 8.11 -7.33
CA LEU A 97 4.85 7.98 -8.77
C LEU A 97 4.94 9.32 -9.51
N CYS A 98 4.37 10.37 -8.92
CA CYS A 98 4.42 11.75 -9.44
C CYS A 98 5.84 12.30 -9.56
N HIS A 99 6.80 11.73 -8.83
CA HIS A 99 8.22 12.09 -8.83
C HIS A 99 9.13 11.08 -9.55
N CYS A 100 8.58 9.96 -10.02
CA CYS A 100 9.32 8.98 -10.83
C CYS A 100 9.39 9.43 -12.30
N ASP A 101 10.54 9.84 -12.86
CA ASP A 101 10.63 10.17 -14.30
C ASP A 101 10.17 9.03 -15.21
N ARG A 102 10.43 7.79 -14.77
CA ARG A 102 10.01 6.55 -15.43
C ARG A 102 9.80 5.47 -14.39
N VAL A 103 8.88 4.55 -14.64
CA VAL A 103 8.74 3.32 -13.85
C VAL A 103 9.53 2.18 -14.49
N PRO A 104 10.20 1.30 -13.71
CA PRO A 104 10.92 0.17 -14.29
C PRO A 104 9.94 -0.88 -14.83
N ASN A 105 10.28 -1.55 -15.94
CA ASN A 105 9.48 -2.68 -16.47
C ASN A 105 9.23 -3.77 -15.43
N ALA A 106 10.16 -3.93 -14.47
CA ALA A 106 9.98 -4.86 -13.35
C ALA A 106 8.72 -4.55 -12.50
N LEU A 107 8.35 -3.27 -12.33
CA LEU A 107 7.11 -2.90 -11.66
C LEU A 107 5.90 -3.26 -12.53
N ARG A 108 5.92 -2.93 -13.82
CA ARG A 108 4.83 -3.25 -14.75
C ARG A 108 4.57 -4.76 -14.81
N SER A 109 5.61 -5.54 -15.04
CA SER A 109 5.51 -7.00 -15.06
C SER A 109 5.06 -7.58 -13.72
N PHE A 110 5.41 -6.93 -12.61
CA PHE A 110 4.97 -7.35 -11.28
C PHE A 110 3.46 -7.12 -11.09
N LEU A 111 2.96 -5.92 -11.39
CA LEU A 111 1.53 -5.59 -11.30
C LEU A 111 0.67 -6.40 -12.30
N ALA A 112 1.25 -6.78 -13.44
CA ALA A 112 0.60 -7.62 -14.43
C ALA A 112 0.68 -9.14 -14.13
N ASN A 113 1.41 -9.57 -13.11
CA ASN A 113 1.68 -10.99 -12.88
C ASN A 113 0.44 -11.74 -12.36
N PRO A 114 -0.12 -12.71 -13.11
CA PRO A 114 -1.31 -13.45 -12.69
C PRO A 114 -1.08 -14.36 -11.47
N GLY A 115 0.17 -14.68 -11.14
CA GLY A 115 0.53 -15.43 -9.94
C GLY A 115 0.59 -14.60 -8.66
N THR A 116 0.27 -13.29 -8.73
CA THR A 116 0.28 -12.37 -7.60
C THR A 116 -1.15 -12.01 -7.21
N THR A 117 -1.46 -12.14 -5.91
CA THR A 117 -2.72 -11.69 -5.33
C THR A 117 -2.54 -10.29 -4.76
N PHE A 118 -3.14 -9.29 -5.41
CA PHE A 118 -3.14 -7.91 -4.93
C PHE A 118 -4.37 -7.66 -4.07
N VAL A 119 -4.16 -7.05 -2.91
CA VAL A 119 -5.17 -6.92 -1.87
C VAL A 119 -5.21 -5.48 -1.37
N GLY A 120 -6.41 -4.91 -1.26
CA GLY A 120 -6.64 -3.55 -0.79
C GLY A 120 -7.85 -3.44 0.13
N ILE A 121 -8.08 -2.26 0.70
CA ILE A 121 -9.27 -1.90 1.47
C ILE A 121 -9.89 -0.68 0.82
N TRP A 122 -11.21 -0.71 0.55
CA TRP A 122 -11.91 0.42 -0.09
C TRP A 122 -11.26 0.86 -1.43
N ASN A 123 -10.58 -0.07 -2.11
CA ASN A 123 -9.71 0.15 -3.27
C ASN A 123 -10.43 0.34 -4.61
N GLY A 124 -11.69 0.77 -4.60
CA GLY A 124 -12.54 0.81 -5.79
C GLY A 124 -12.06 1.77 -6.88
N GLN A 125 -11.16 2.69 -6.54
CA GLN A 125 -10.60 3.67 -7.48
C GLN A 125 -9.15 3.38 -7.87
N ASP A 126 -8.44 2.57 -7.08
CA ASP A 126 -6.98 2.43 -7.12
C ASP A 126 -6.48 2.03 -8.51
N ALA A 127 -7.04 0.98 -9.10
CA ALA A 127 -6.63 0.51 -10.42
C ALA A 127 -6.82 1.60 -11.49
N ARG A 128 -7.96 2.30 -11.47
CA ARG A 128 -8.28 3.40 -12.39
C ARG A 128 -7.35 4.60 -12.18
N LYS A 129 -6.99 4.91 -10.93
CA LYS A 129 -6.06 6.00 -10.57
C LYS A 129 -4.64 5.69 -11.04
N LEU A 130 -4.21 4.44 -10.92
CA LEU A 130 -2.91 3.95 -11.41
C LEU A 130 -2.83 3.97 -12.94
N GLU A 131 -3.89 3.53 -13.62
CA GLU A 131 -4.01 3.56 -15.09
C GLU A 131 -4.00 4.99 -15.65
N ARG A 132 -4.64 5.93 -14.95
CA ARG A 132 -4.68 7.36 -15.31
C ARG A 132 -3.41 8.12 -14.94
N SER A 133 -2.52 7.54 -14.14
CA SER A 133 -1.23 8.17 -13.87
C SER A 133 -0.43 8.35 -15.16
N ARG A 134 0.53 9.28 -15.16
CA ARG A 134 1.46 9.47 -16.29
C ARG A 134 2.23 8.20 -16.71
N HIS A 135 2.23 7.20 -15.82
CA HIS A 135 2.91 5.94 -16.03
C HIS A 135 2.00 4.86 -16.61
N HIS A 136 0.68 5.05 -16.71
CA HIS A 136 -0.25 4.03 -17.22
C HIS A 136 0.00 2.66 -16.58
N LEU A 137 -0.08 2.60 -15.25
CA LEU A 137 0.18 1.37 -14.50
C LEU A 137 -1.09 0.52 -14.48
N GLU A 138 -1.09 -0.52 -15.30
CA GLU A 138 -2.19 -1.48 -15.38
C GLU A 138 -2.02 -2.61 -14.35
N MET A 139 -3.14 -2.97 -13.73
CA MET A 139 -3.22 -4.15 -12.86
C MET A 139 -3.65 -5.35 -13.71
N GLY A 140 -2.83 -6.41 -13.76
CA GLY A 140 -3.16 -7.61 -14.55
C GLY A 140 -4.35 -8.41 -13.99
N LYS A 141 -4.70 -8.14 -12.72
CA LYS A 141 -5.89 -8.68 -12.05
C LYS A 141 -6.51 -7.60 -11.17
N GLN A 142 -7.80 -7.74 -10.87
CA GLN A 142 -8.47 -6.88 -9.91
C GLN A 142 -7.77 -6.94 -8.55
N ILE A 143 -7.59 -5.76 -7.92
CA ILE A 143 -7.20 -5.66 -6.52
C ILE A 143 -8.37 -6.15 -5.66
N LEU A 144 -8.16 -7.23 -4.91
CA LEU A 144 -9.18 -7.84 -4.07
C LEU A 144 -9.43 -6.96 -2.85
N ASP A 145 -10.69 -6.59 -2.66
CA ASP A 145 -11.12 -5.81 -1.51
C ASP A 145 -11.37 -6.72 -0.31
N VAL A 146 -10.49 -6.69 0.69
CA VAL A 146 -10.54 -7.61 1.86
C VAL A 146 -11.89 -7.59 2.56
N ARG A 147 -12.59 -6.45 2.52
CA ARG A 147 -13.89 -6.25 3.19
C ARG A 147 -14.92 -7.28 2.74
N LYS A 148 -14.80 -7.77 1.51
CA LYS A 148 -15.70 -8.78 0.94
C LYS A 148 -15.48 -10.17 1.51
N TYR A 149 -14.35 -10.42 2.16
CA TYR A 149 -13.89 -11.75 2.57
C TYR A 149 -13.69 -11.89 4.08
N VAL A 150 -13.44 -10.78 4.78
CA VAL A 150 -13.20 -10.80 6.24
C VAL A 150 -14.49 -10.73 7.06
N LYS A 151 -14.49 -11.45 8.19
CA LYS A 151 -15.54 -11.51 9.19
C LYS A 151 -14.94 -11.24 10.58
N ASP A 152 -15.73 -10.78 11.54
CA ASP A 152 -15.26 -10.68 12.92
C ASP A 152 -15.30 -12.04 13.66
N SER A 153 -14.91 -12.04 14.93
CA SER A 153 -14.91 -13.20 15.82
C SER A 153 -16.29 -13.85 16.00
N GLU A 154 -17.38 -13.12 15.75
CA GLU A 154 -18.75 -13.62 15.78
C GLU A 154 -19.22 -14.10 14.39
N GLY A 155 -18.35 -14.10 13.39
CA GLY A 155 -18.67 -14.50 12.02
C GLY A 155 -19.46 -13.44 11.23
N LYS A 156 -19.62 -12.22 11.75
CA LYS A 156 -20.36 -11.15 11.07
C LYS A 156 -19.48 -10.53 9.97
N SER A 157 -20.09 -10.26 8.82
CA SER A 157 -19.40 -9.65 7.68
C SER A 157 -18.95 -8.21 8.00
N LEU A 158 -17.72 -7.88 7.60
CA LEU A 158 -17.15 -6.54 7.75
C LEU A 158 -17.20 -5.71 6.47
N ARG A 159 -17.98 -6.14 5.46
CA ARG A 159 -18.05 -5.51 4.14
C ARG A 159 -18.33 -4.01 4.15
N ARG A 160 -19.12 -3.54 5.11
CA ARG A 160 -19.57 -2.13 5.24
C ARG A 160 -18.85 -1.36 6.35
N ARG A 161 -17.80 -1.93 6.94
CA ARG A 161 -17.07 -1.33 8.06
C ARG A 161 -15.96 -0.42 7.56
N SER A 162 -15.58 0.55 8.40
CA SER A 162 -14.41 1.39 8.12
C SER A 162 -13.11 0.58 8.24
N SER A 163 -12.02 1.08 7.68
CA SER A 163 -10.71 0.43 7.79
C SER A 163 -10.30 0.24 9.26
N GLU A 164 -10.53 1.24 10.11
CA GLU A 164 -10.24 1.19 11.55
C GLU A 164 -11.03 0.07 12.24
N GLN A 165 -12.33 -0.03 11.95
CA GLN A 165 -13.18 -1.08 12.53
C GLN A 165 -12.76 -2.48 12.07
N ILE A 166 -12.26 -2.61 10.84
CA ILE A 166 -11.76 -3.89 10.34
C ILE A 166 -10.47 -4.27 11.05
N VAL A 167 -9.52 -3.32 11.17
CA VAL A 167 -8.25 -3.57 11.86
C VAL A 167 -8.49 -3.91 13.33
N GLU A 168 -9.36 -3.17 14.01
CA GLU A 168 -9.71 -3.44 15.41
C GLU A 168 -10.31 -4.84 15.56
N ARG A 169 -11.30 -5.19 14.73
CA ARG A 169 -12.03 -6.47 14.86
C ARG A 169 -11.23 -7.69 14.41
N CYS A 170 -10.37 -7.55 13.41
CA CYS A 170 -9.61 -8.67 12.86
C CYS A 170 -8.22 -8.83 13.50
N MET A 171 -7.58 -7.73 13.89
CA MET A 171 -6.20 -7.73 14.39
C MET A 171 -6.09 -7.40 15.88
N GLY A 172 -7.20 -7.09 16.56
CA GLY A 172 -7.21 -6.70 17.98
C GLY A 172 -6.46 -5.38 18.25
N CYS A 173 -6.11 -4.65 17.19
CA CYS A 173 -5.32 -3.43 17.27
C CYS A 173 -6.27 -2.25 17.47
N GLN A 174 -6.45 -1.85 18.73
CA GLN A 174 -7.26 -0.68 19.06
C GLN A 174 -6.51 0.62 18.79
N GLY A 175 -7.26 1.69 18.53
CA GLY A 175 -6.69 3.03 18.34
C GLY A 175 -6.04 3.26 16.98
N VAL A 176 -6.24 2.36 16.02
CA VAL A 176 -5.92 2.60 14.61
C VAL A 176 -6.80 3.76 14.14
N ARG A 177 -6.19 4.86 13.70
CA ARG A 177 -6.91 5.97 13.06
C ARG A 177 -6.22 6.26 11.74
N LEU A 178 -6.91 6.01 10.63
CA LEU A 178 -6.53 6.65 9.38
C LEU A 178 -7.04 8.08 9.50
N ASP A 179 -6.13 9.04 9.67
CA ASP A 179 -6.53 10.43 9.82
C ASP A 179 -6.97 10.92 8.44
N TRP A 180 -8.26 11.24 8.32
CA TRP A 180 -8.82 11.77 7.09
C TRP A 180 -8.08 13.03 6.62
N ARG A 181 -7.48 13.81 7.54
CA ARG A 181 -6.68 14.99 7.18
C ARG A 181 -5.39 14.60 6.45
N ILE A 182 -4.80 13.46 6.80
CA ILE A 182 -3.64 12.89 6.09
C ILE A 182 -4.12 12.30 4.76
N SER A 183 -5.23 11.56 4.75
CA SER A 183 -5.79 11.01 3.49
C SER A 183 -6.11 12.11 2.49
N MET A 184 -6.57 13.26 2.97
CA MET A 184 -6.92 14.44 2.18
C MET A 184 -5.77 15.46 2.06
N SER A 185 -4.54 15.09 2.45
CA SER A 185 -3.36 15.95 2.32
C SER A 185 -2.80 15.97 0.89
N ASP A 186 -1.76 16.78 0.68
CA ASP A 186 -1.02 16.79 -0.58
C ASP A 186 -0.02 15.61 -0.62
N TRP A 187 -0.34 14.58 -1.42
CA TRP A 187 0.49 13.41 -1.66
C TRP A 187 1.51 13.62 -2.79
N ASN A 188 1.44 14.74 -3.50
CA ASN A 188 2.37 15.15 -4.55
C ASN A 188 3.56 15.96 -3.99
N VAL A 189 3.68 16.10 -2.67
CA VAL A 189 4.85 16.74 -2.04
C VAL A 189 6.16 16.02 -2.40
N ASP A 190 7.24 16.79 -2.54
CA ASP A 190 8.57 16.24 -2.88
C ASP A 190 9.06 15.24 -1.82
N CYS A 191 8.81 15.54 -0.55
CA CYS A 191 9.12 14.69 0.59
C CYS A 191 7.87 14.42 1.39
N LEU A 192 7.43 13.16 1.44
CA LEU A 192 6.35 12.74 2.34
C LEU A 192 6.76 12.95 3.80
N ASP A 193 5.82 13.45 4.60
CA ASP A 193 6.05 13.57 6.04
C ASP A 193 5.91 12.23 6.78
N LEU A 194 6.29 12.20 8.06
CA LEU A 194 6.23 10.97 8.86
C LEU A 194 4.80 10.44 9.03
N ALA A 195 3.79 11.31 9.02
CA ALA A 195 2.41 10.94 9.22
C ALA A 195 1.83 10.28 7.95
N GLN A 196 2.13 10.83 6.78
CA GLN A 196 1.85 10.25 5.47
C GLN A 196 2.52 8.88 5.31
N ILE A 197 3.81 8.77 5.66
CA ILE A 197 4.55 7.50 5.57
C ILE A 197 3.96 6.46 6.51
N LEU A 198 3.65 6.84 7.75
CA LEU A 198 3.04 5.95 8.73
C LEU A 198 1.68 5.44 8.25
N GLN A 199 0.82 6.34 7.76
CA GLN A 199 -0.51 5.98 7.27
C GLN A 199 -0.45 5.08 6.02
N ALA A 200 0.37 5.44 5.04
CA ALA A 200 0.54 4.67 3.81
C ALA A 200 1.11 3.26 4.10
N SER A 201 2.02 3.16 5.07
CA SER A 201 2.58 1.88 5.51
C SER A 201 1.55 1.02 6.24
N LEU A 202 0.76 1.64 7.13
CA LEU A 202 -0.32 0.98 7.85
C LEU A 202 -1.37 0.42 6.90
N ASP A 203 -1.82 1.22 5.94
CA ASP A 203 -2.85 0.83 4.97
C ASP A 203 -2.42 -0.39 4.16
N ALA A 204 -1.22 -0.34 3.56
CA ALA A 204 -0.70 -1.45 2.78
C ALA A 204 -0.38 -2.70 3.64
N PHE A 205 0.13 -2.52 4.86
CA PHE A 205 0.43 -3.63 5.76
C PHE A 205 -0.82 -4.37 6.22
N VAL A 206 -1.87 -3.64 6.63
CA VAL A 206 -3.15 -4.23 7.02
C VAL A 206 -3.74 -5.03 5.87
N CYS A 207 -3.72 -4.47 4.65
CA CYS A 207 -4.19 -5.19 3.46
C CYS A 207 -3.44 -6.50 3.25
N PHE A 208 -2.11 -6.49 3.43
CA PHE A 208 -1.28 -7.70 3.33
C PHE A 208 -1.66 -8.73 4.41
N GLU A 209 -1.65 -8.35 5.69
CA GLU A 209 -1.92 -9.27 6.81
C GLU A 209 -3.32 -9.88 6.71
N LEU A 210 -4.35 -9.06 6.41
CA LEU A 210 -5.72 -9.55 6.22
C LEU A 210 -5.86 -10.42 4.98
N GLY A 211 -5.17 -10.06 3.88
CA GLY A 211 -5.12 -10.89 2.67
C GLY A 211 -4.52 -12.27 2.93
N VAL A 212 -3.49 -12.33 3.77
CA VAL A 212 -2.88 -13.59 4.18
C VAL A 212 -3.81 -14.39 5.10
N TRP A 213 -4.35 -13.72 6.12
CA TRP A 213 -5.25 -14.33 7.10
C TRP A 213 -6.50 -14.91 6.45
N ALA A 214 -7.12 -14.19 5.52
CA ALA A 214 -8.30 -14.62 4.78
C ALA A 214 -8.00 -15.53 3.59
N ARG A 215 -6.73 -15.90 3.36
CA ARG A 215 -6.28 -16.78 2.27
C ARG A 215 -6.75 -16.33 0.88
N LEU A 216 -6.65 -15.04 0.58
CA LEU A 216 -7.20 -14.47 -0.66
C LEU A 216 -6.51 -14.94 -1.95
N TRP A 217 -5.48 -15.76 -1.86
CA TRP A 217 -4.92 -16.44 -3.03
C TRP A 217 -5.77 -17.64 -3.50
N GLN A 218 -6.83 -18.01 -2.76
CA GLN A 218 -7.71 -19.15 -3.04
C GLN A 218 -9.06 -18.74 -3.65
N VAL A 219 -9.33 -17.44 -3.81
CA VAL A 219 -10.63 -16.90 -4.25
C VAL A 219 -10.66 -16.54 -5.72
#